data_AF-A0A4V2AM23-F1
#
_entry.id   AF-A0A4V2AM23-F1
#
_cell.length_a   1.000
_cell.length_b   1.000
_cell.length_c   1.000
_cell.angle_alpha   90.00
_cell.angle_beta   90.00
_cell.angle_gamma   90.00
#
_symmetry.space_group_name_H-M   'P 1'
#
loop_
_entity.id
_entity.type
_entity.pdbx_description
1 polymer ?
#
loop_
_entity_poly.entity_id
_entity_poly.type
_entity_poly.pdbx_seq_one_letter_code
_entity_poly.pdbx_strand_id
1 'polypeptide(L)'
;MKKVLFIDRDGTIIFEPQPDQQVDSLEKLEYIPKVLSNLRKIAEETDFDLVMVTNQDGLGTAVFPEDTFWPAHYKMMKTLEGENIHFKAVHIDKTYPHEGASTRKPGIGMLTEYLTDAYNLPESYVIGDRLTDIQMAVNLAIHRD
;
A
#
# COMPACT_ATOMS: atom_id res chain seq x y z
N MET A 1 19.05 -12.88 -2.38
CA MET A 1 17.78 -12.63 -1.66
C MET A 1 17.17 -11.37 -2.26
N LYS A 2 15.87 -11.36 -2.51
CA LYS A 2 15.20 -10.17 -3.06
C LYS A 2 14.94 -9.14 -1.97
N LYS A 3 14.98 -7.86 -2.31
CA LYS A 3 14.54 -6.79 -1.40
C LYS A 3 13.11 -6.44 -1.73
N VAL A 4 12.32 -6.03 -0.74
CA VAL A 4 10.93 -5.64 -0.94
C VAL A 4 10.72 -4.20 -0.45
N LEU A 5 9.91 -3.45 -1.19
CA LEU A 5 9.46 -2.12 -0.80
C LEU A 5 7.95 -2.19 -0.57
N PHE A 6 7.53 -2.11 0.69
CA PHE A 6 6.12 -2.07 1.08
C PHE A 6 5.64 -0.62 1.02
N ILE A 7 4.60 -0.34 0.23
CA ILE A 7 4.17 1.03 -0.05
C ILE A 7 2.69 1.17 0.32
N ASP A 8 2.36 2.16 1.14
CA ASP A 8 0.96 2.52 1.38
C ASP A 8 0.32 3.16 0.14
N ARG A 9 -1.00 3.14 0.08
CA ARG A 9 -1.77 3.70 -1.04
C ARG A 9 -2.23 5.13 -0.76
N ASP A 10 -3.17 5.30 0.17
CA ASP A 10 -3.76 6.59 0.53
C ASP A 10 -2.75 7.39 1.35
N GLY A 11 -2.66 8.71 1.12
CA GLY A 11 -1.65 9.58 1.74
C GLY A 11 -0.23 9.42 1.19
N THR A 12 0.05 8.34 0.45
CA THR A 12 1.41 8.00 -0.02
C THR A 12 1.53 7.96 -1.55
N ILE A 13 0.68 7.20 -2.24
CA ILE A 13 0.61 7.18 -3.72
C ILE A 13 -0.42 8.18 -4.22
N ILE A 14 -1.58 8.17 -3.59
CA ILE A 14 -2.71 9.06 -3.89
C ILE A 14 -3.06 9.87 -2.64
N PHE A 15 -3.70 11.02 -2.82
CA PHE A 15 -4.22 11.78 -1.69
C PHE A 15 -5.29 10.99 -0.94
N GLU A 16 -5.26 11.08 0.39
CA GLU A 16 -6.34 10.58 1.23
C GLU A 16 -7.41 11.68 1.37
N PRO A 17 -8.63 11.47 0.84
CA PRO A 17 -9.67 12.48 0.86
C PRO A 17 -10.17 12.73 2.29
N GLN A 18 -10.60 13.95 2.58
CA GLN A 18 -11.21 14.31 3.87
C GLN A 18 -12.68 14.68 3.65
N PRO A 19 -13.59 14.36 4.59
CA PRO A 19 -13.33 13.80 5.92
C PRO A 19 -13.42 12.26 6.00
N ASP A 20 -13.88 11.59 4.95
CA ASP A 20 -14.21 10.15 4.98
C ASP A 20 -13.00 9.21 4.80
N GLN A 21 -11.87 9.71 4.30
CA GLN A 21 -10.62 8.95 4.10
C GLN A 21 -10.80 7.78 3.13
N GLN A 22 -11.74 7.90 2.19
CA GLN A 22 -12.07 6.86 1.23
C GLN A 22 -12.06 7.39 -0.21
N VAL A 23 -11.18 6.81 -1.04
CA VAL A 23 -11.21 6.99 -2.50
C VAL A 23 -12.21 6.00 -3.10
N ASP A 24 -13.48 6.42 -3.11
CA ASP A 24 -14.68 5.66 -3.53
C ASP A 24 -15.23 6.10 -4.90
N SER A 25 -14.46 6.89 -5.64
CA SER A 25 -14.87 7.51 -6.89
C SER A 25 -13.65 7.96 -7.69
N LEU A 26 -13.83 8.12 -9.01
CA LEU A 26 -12.74 8.58 -9.89
C LEU A 26 -12.40 10.05 -9.66
N GLU A 27 -13.37 10.84 -9.21
CA GLU A 27 -13.23 12.26 -8.89
C GLU A 27 -12.34 12.49 -7.67
N LYS A 28 -12.32 11.55 -6.72
CA LYS A 28 -11.42 11.58 -5.55
C LYS A 28 -10.02 11.03 -5.85
N LEU A 29 -9.79 10.41 -7.01
CA LEU A 29 -8.49 9.85 -7.37
C LEU A 29 -7.51 10.95 -7.80
N GLU A 30 -6.66 11.38 -6.86
CA GLU A 30 -5.62 12.38 -7.11
C GLU A 30 -4.24 11.84 -6.69
N TYR A 31 -3.22 11.95 -7.55
CA TYR A 31 -1.87 11.46 -7.26
C TYR A 31 -1.07 12.45 -6.42
N ILE A 32 -0.28 11.93 -5.48
CA ILE A 32 0.71 12.73 -4.77
C ILE A 32 1.72 13.33 -5.77
N PRO A 33 2.11 14.62 -5.64
CA PRO A 33 3.04 15.25 -6.56
C PRO A 33 4.33 14.45 -6.73
N LYS A 34 4.71 14.22 -8.00
CA LYS A 34 5.93 13.48 -8.40
C LYS A 34 5.93 11.99 -8.05
N VAL A 35 4.84 11.42 -7.50
CA VAL A 35 4.79 10.00 -7.13
C VAL A 35 5.11 9.08 -8.31
N LEU A 36 4.51 9.33 -9.48
CA LEU A 36 4.70 8.50 -10.66
C LEU A 36 6.17 8.53 -11.12
N SER A 37 6.77 9.73 -11.21
CA SER A 37 8.18 9.86 -11.59
C SER A 37 9.14 9.21 -10.59
N ASN A 38 8.83 9.26 -9.29
CA ASN A 38 9.70 8.70 -8.26
C ASN A 38 9.56 7.17 -8.18
N LEU A 39 8.32 6.65 -8.21
CA LEU A 39 8.07 5.22 -8.23
C LEU A 39 8.63 4.56 -9.49
N ARG A 40 8.53 5.24 -10.65
CA ARG A 40 9.15 4.75 -11.89
C ARG A 40 10.66 4.63 -11.75
N LYS A 41 11.34 5.65 -11.21
CA LYS A 41 12.79 5.57 -10.96
C LYS A 41 13.13 4.42 -10.03
N ILE A 42 12.36 4.23 -8.96
CA ILE A 42 12.56 3.08 -8.07
C ILE A 42 12.39 1.76 -8.86
N ALA A 43 11.32 1.63 -9.64
CA ALA A 43 11.05 0.43 -10.42
C ALA A 43 12.11 0.13 -11.51
N GLU A 44 12.70 1.16 -12.12
CA GLU A 44 13.65 1.02 -13.23
C GLU A 44 15.12 0.99 -12.78
N GLU A 45 15.46 1.65 -11.67
CA GLU A 45 16.84 1.86 -11.23
C GLU A 45 17.21 0.99 -10.01
N THR A 46 16.28 0.20 -9.48
CA THR A 46 16.51 -0.67 -8.32
C THR A 46 15.94 -2.07 -8.50
N ASP A 47 16.41 -3.01 -7.69
CA ASP A 47 15.97 -4.41 -7.70
C ASP A 47 14.92 -4.73 -6.61
N PHE A 48 14.10 -3.74 -6.20
CA PHE A 48 13.02 -3.97 -5.23
C PHE A 48 11.82 -4.65 -5.89
N ASP A 49 11.28 -5.69 -5.25
CA ASP A 49 9.90 -6.09 -5.49
C ASP A 49 8.98 -5.04 -4.83
N LEU A 50 8.11 -4.39 -5.59
CA LEU A 50 7.14 -3.44 -5.06
C LEU A 50 5.89 -4.16 -4.56
N VAL A 51 5.46 -3.88 -3.32
CA VAL A 51 4.28 -4.48 -2.70
C VAL A 51 3.42 -3.38 -2.10
N MET A 52 2.14 -3.32 -2.47
CA MET A 52 1.21 -2.33 -1.91
C MET A 52 0.55 -2.92 -0.66
N VAL A 53 0.47 -2.14 0.42
CA VAL A 53 -0.17 -2.56 1.67
C VAL A 53 -1.07 -1.44 2.19
N THR A 54 -2.37 -1.65 2.17
CA THR A 54 -3.35 -0.61 2.51
C THR A 54 -4.46 -1.11 3.43
N ASN A 55 -4.90 -0.24 4.34
CA ASN A 55 -6.09 -0.43 5.16
C ASN A 55 -7.25 0.33 4.51
N GLN A 56 -8.36 -0.35 4.23
CA GLN A 56 -9.56 0.23 3.62
C GLN A 56 -10.75 0.00 4.55
N ASP A 57 -10.88 0.88 5.53
CA ASP A 57 -11.83 0.77 6.64
C ASP A 57 -13.26 0.53 6.16
N GLY A 58 -13.77 -0.68 6.39
CA GLY A 58 -15.13 -1.05 6.04
C GLY A 58 -15.36 -1.36 4.56
N LEU A 59 -14.31 -1.62 3.77
CA LEU A 59 -14.46 -2.03 2.38
C LEU A 59 -15.34 -3.30 2.28
N GLY A 60 -16.40 -3.22 1.47
CA GLY A 60 -17.41 -4.26 1.32
C GLY A 60 -18.62 -4.13 2.27
N THR A 61 -18.63 -3.12 3.14
CA THR A 61 -19.83 -2.75 3.92
C THR A 61 -20.71 -1.77 3.14
N ALA A 62 -21.88 -1.45 3.70
CA ALA A 62 -22.78 -0.45 3.09
C ALA A 62 -22.20 0.96 3.05
N VAL A 63 -21.23 1.30 3.92
CA VAL A 63 -20.62 2.64 3.96
C VAL A 63 -19.43 2.76 3.01
N PHE A 64 -18.78 1.64 2.66
CA PHE A 64 -17.73 1.62 1.65
C PHE A 64 -17.87 0.39 0.74
N PRO A 65 -18.84 0.40 -0.20
CA PRO A 65 -19.08 -0.72 -1.09
C PRO A 65 -17.88 -1.05 -1.99
N GLU A 66 -17.75 -2.31 -2.38
CA GLU A 66 -16.65 -2.71 -3.28
C GLU A 66 -16.75 -2.08 -4.67
N ASP A 67 -17.96 -1.88 -5.18
CA ASP A 67 -18.20 -1.32 -6.51
C ASP A 67 -17.85 0.17 -6.60
N THR A 68 -17.72 0.88 -5.48
CA THR A 68 -17.23 2.27 -5.44
C THR A 68 -15.70 2.33 -5.32
N PHE A 69 -15.08 1.38 -4.61
CA PHE A 69 -13.62 1.26 -4.48
C PHE A 69 -12.91 0.83 -5.77
N TRP A 70 -13.36 -0.28 -6.37
CA TRP A 70 -12.62 -0.96 -7.43
C TRP A 70 -12.36 -0.08 -8.66
N PRO A 71 -13.29 0.76 -9.15
CA PRO A 71 -13.04 1.61 -10.31
C PRO A 71 -11.83 2.54 -10.14
N ALA A 72 -11.74 3.23 -8.99
CA ALA A 72 -10.64 4.14 -8.71
C ALA A 72 -9.32 3.37 -8.49
N HIS A 73 -9.37 2.27 -7.74
CA HIS A 73 -8.21 1.42 -7.52
C HIS A 73 -7.64 0.86 -8.84
N TYR A 74 -8.48 0.31 -9.72
CA TYR A 74 -8.03 -0.23 -11.01
C TYR A 74 -7.54 0.86 -11.96
N LYS A 75 -8.15 2.04 -11.94
CA LYS A 75 -7.64 3.18 -12.69
C LYS A 75 -6.23 3.55 -12.24
N MET A 76 -5.99 3.57 -10.92
CA MET A 76 -4.68 3.81 -10.33
C MET A 76 -3.67 2.74 -10.77
N MET A 77 -4.00 1.46 -10.61
CA MET A 77 -3.12 0.35 -11.01
C MET A 77 -2.75 0.40 -12.49
N LYS A 78 -3.73 0.68 -13.37
CA LYS A 78 -3.49 0.81 -14.81
C LYS A 78 -2.59 1.99 -15.16
N THR A 79 -2.72 3.12 -14.46
CA THR A 79 -1.82 4.27 -14.65
C THR A 79 -0.40 3.94 -14.20
N LEU A 80 -0.23 3.27 -13.06
CA LEU A 80 1.07 2.84 -12.56
C LEU A 80 1.75 1.87 -13.54
N GLU A 81 1.02 0.86 -14.02
CA GLU A 81 1.51 -0.10 -15.02
C GLU A 81 1.94 0.61 -16.32
N GLY A 82 1.15 1.60 -16.77
CA GLY A 82 1.48 2.41 -17.95
C GLY A 82 2.76 3.24 -17.82
N GLU A 83 3.19 3.53 -16.59
CA GLU A 83 4.46 4.19 -16.25
C GLU A 83 5.57 3.19 -15.90
N ASN A 84 5.39 1.91 -16.23
CA ASN A 84 6.33 0.81 -15.96
C ASN A 84 6.53 0.53 -14.45
N ILE A 85 5.53 0.84 -13.62
CA ILE A 85 5.53 0.57 -12.18
C ILE A 85 4.66 -0.66 -11.93
N HIS A 86 5.31 -1.79 -11.63
CA HIS A 86 4.64 -3.07 -11.42
C HIS A 86 4.66 -3.46 -9.95
N PHE A 87 3.50 -3.55 -9.33
CA PHE A 87 3.37 -4.13 -8.00
C PHE A 87 3.28 -5.65 -8.12
N LYS A 88 4.18 -6.35 -7.42
CA LYS A 88 4.18 -7.81 -7.33
C LYS A 88 2.94 -8.34 -6.61
N ALA A 89 2.47 -7.60 -5.61
CA ALA A 89 1.27 -7.91 -4.85
C ALA A 89 0.62 -6.63 -4.32
N VAL A 90 -0.70 -6.72 -4.09
CA VAL A 90 -1.51 -5.67 -3.46
C VAL A 90 -2.27 -6.32 -2.32
N HIS A 91 -1.93 -5.94 -1.09
CA HIS A 91 -2.54 -6.43 0.15
C HIS A 91 -3.50 -5.38 0.71
N ILE A 92 -4.78 -5.75 0.80
CA ILE A 92 -5.87 -4.86 1.22
C ILE A 92 -6.52 -5.46 2.45
N ASP A 93 -6.37 -4.80 3.60
CA ASP A 93 -7.18 -5.10 4.78
C ASP A 93 -8.47 -4.30 4.72
N LYS A 94 -9.60 -4.94 5.01
CA LYS A 94 -10.95 -4.34 4.90
C LYS A 94 -11.57 -3.98 6.25
N THR A 95 -10.90 -4.34 7.34
CA THR A 95 -11.44 -4.29 8.70
C THR A 95 -11.29 -2.90 9.30
N TYR A 96 -12.10 -2.58 10.29
CA TYR A 96 -11.96 -1.39 11.11
C TYR A 96 -10.89 -1.57 12.21
N PRO A 97 -10.33 -0.47 12.74
CA PRO A 97 -9.38 -0.52 13.87
C PRO A 97 -9.87 -1.32 15.08
N HIS A 98 -11.16 -1.24 15.40
CA HIS A 98 -11.73 -1.87 16.59
C HIS A 98 -11.89 -3.39 16.45
N GLU A 99 -11.79 -3.94 15.24
CA GLU A 99 -11.86 -5.39 15.01
C GLU A 99 -10.54 -6.10 15.35
N GLY A 100 -9.43 -5.36 15.47
CA GLY A 100 -8.15 -5.92 15.92
C GLY A 100 -7.56 -7.01 15.02
N ALA A 101 -7.89 -6.99 13.72
CA ALA A 101 -7.42 -8.00 12.78
C ALA A 101 -5.90 -7.98 12.64
N SER A 102 -5.26 -9.16 12.62
CA SER A 102 -3.81 -9.29 12.45
C SER A 102 -3.33 -8.87 11.06
N THR A 103 -4.24 -8.83 10.09
CA THR A 103 -4.02 -8.39 8.71
C THR A 103 -4.01 -6.87 8.57
N ARG A 104 -4.62 -6.13 9.49
CA ARG A 104 -4.68 -4.66 9.47
C ARG A 104 -3.37 -4.06 9.93
N LYS A 105 -2.79 -3.10 9.18
CA LYS A 105 -1.61 -2.34 9.63
C LYS A 105 -1.89 -1.71 11.01
N PRO A 106 -0.96 -1.82 11.99
CA PRO A 106 0.44 -2.25 11.84
C PRO A 106 0.68 -3.77 11.90
N GLY A 107 -0.38 -4.58 11.96
CA GLY A 107 -0.29 -6.04 11.87
C GLY A 107 0.31 -6.50 10.54
N ILE A 108 1.01 -7.63 10.58
CA ILE A 108 1.77 -8.18 9.45
C ILE A 108 1.15 -9.47 8.89
N GLY A 109 -0.10 -9.76 9.24
CA GLY A 109 -0.78 -11.01 8.89
C GLY A 109 -0.82 -11.27 7.37
N MET A 110 -1.00 -10.22 6.56
CA MET A 110 -0.99 -10.31 5.10
C MET A 110 0.43 -10.51 4.52
N LEU A 111 1.47 -10.24 5.31
CA LEU A 111 2.86 -10.15 4.86
C LEU A 111 3.70 -11.37 5.27
N THR A 112 3.07 -12.41 5.79
CA THR A 112 3.75 -13.63 6.26
C THR A 112 4.54 -14.35 5.16
N GLU A 113 4.12 -14.22 3.88
CA GLU A 113 4.84 -14.77 2.73
C GLU A 113 6.24 -14.17 2.51
N TYR A 114 6.49 -12.95 3.02
CA TYR A 114 7.78 -12.28 2.91
C TYR A 114 8.75 -12.66 4.06
N LEU A 115 8.25 -13.33 5.11
CA LEU A 115 9.03 -13.75 6.28
C LEU A 115 9.78 -15.06 6.03
N THR A 116 10.46 -15.14 4.89
CA THR A 116 11.20 -16.33 4.45
C THR A 116 12.61 -15.94 4.03
N ASP A 117 13.52 -16.91 3.94
CA ASP A 117 14.90 -16.68 3.50
C ASP A 117 15.01 -16.26 2.01
N ALA A 118 13.89 -16.18 1.29
CA ALA A 118 13.86 -15.64 -0.07
C ALA A 118 14.08 -14.11 -0.10
N TYR A 119 13.69 -13.41 0.99
CA TYR A 119 13.75 -11.95 1.07
C TYR A 119 14.78 -11.45 2.08
N ASN A 120 15.49 -10.38 1.70
CA ASN A 120 16.37 -9.64 2.58
C ASN A 120 15.59 -8.51 3.25
N LEU A 121 14.81 -8.87 4.27
CA LEU A 121 14.02 -7.93 5.06
C LEU A 121 14.85 -6.82 5.72
N PRO A 122 16.06 -7.07 6.26
CA PRO A 122 16.91 -6.00 6.77
C PRO A 122 17.17 -4.88 5.76
N GLU A 123 17.31 -5.21 4.47
CA GLU A 123 17.49 -4.23 3.38
C GLU A 123 16.18 -3.91 2.64
N SER A 124 15.05 -4.11 3.30
CA SER A 124 13.69 -3.81 2.82
C SER A 124 13.10 -2.65 3.61
N TYR A 125 12.10 -1.99 3.05
CA TYR A 125 11.58 -0.74 3.60
C TYR A 125 10.06 -0.68 3.53
N VAL A 126 9.47 0.14 4.40
CA VAL A 126 8.08 0.58 4.31
C VAL A 126 8.06 2.08 3.99
N ILE A 127 7.27 2.48 3.00
CA ILE A 127 6.94 3.89 2.72
C ILE A 127 5.46 4.09 3.02
N GLY A 128 5.16 5.00 3.94
CA GLY A 128 3.79 5.35 4.33
C GLY A 128 3.73 6.65 5.13
N ASP A 129 2.58 7.32 5.16
CA ASP A 129 2.40 8.62 5.83
C ASP A 129 1.91 8.49 7.29
N ARG A 130 1.48 7.29 7.72
CA ARG A 130 0.90 7.08 9.05
C ARG A 130 1.86 6.36 10.00
N LEU A 131 1.64 6.58 11.30
CA LEU A 131 2.36 5.84 12.36
C LEU A 131 2.17 4.32 12.27
N THR A 132 1.05 3.87 11.69
CA THR A 132 0.78 2.45 11.45
C THR A 132 1.74 1.83 10.44
N ASP A 133 2.25 2.59 9.48
CA ASP A 133 3.24 2.12 8.51
C ASP A 133 4.60 1.98 9.17
N ILE A 134 4.97 3.00 9.97
CA ILE A 134 6.19 2.97 10.77
C ILE A 134 6.18 1.78 11.73
N GLN A 135 5.07 1.55 12.42
CA GLN A 135 4.94 0.42 13.34
C GLN A 135 4.88 -0.92 12.62
N MET A 136 4.33 -0.98 11.39
CA MET A 136 4.41 -2.18 10.55
C MET A 136 5.87 -2.50 10.20
N ALA A 137 6.68 -1.51 9.84
CA ALA A 137 8.11 -1.71 9.59
C ALA A 137 8.83 -2.31 10.80
N VAL A 138 8.48 -1.86 12.01
CA VAL A 138 9.00 -2.44 13.26
C VAL A 138 8.58 -3.89 13.43
N ASN A 139 7.31 -4.19 13.18
CA ASN A 139 6.77 -5.54 13.34
C ASN A 139 7.38 -6.52 12.33
N LEU A 140 7.78 -6.03 11.15
CA LEU A 140 8.54 -6.78 10.14
C LEU A 140 10.04 -6.88 10.43
N ALA A 141 10.54 -6.16 11.44
CA ALA A 141 11.96 -6.01 11.76
C ALA A 141 12.80 -5.42 10.60
N ILE A 142 12.27 -4.40 9.90
CA ILE A 142 12.92 -3.76 8.74
C ILE A 142 13.18 -2.25 8.96
N HIS A 143 14.00 -1.65 8.08
CA HIS A 143 14.34 -0.22 8.14
C HIS A 143 13.13 0.69 7.82
N ARG A 144 13.18 1.92 8.33
CA ARG A 144 12.14 2.95 8.18
C ARG A 144 12.76 4.11 7.40
N ASP A 145 12.24 4.42 6.21
CA ASP A 145 12.66 5.57 5.41
C ASP A 145 11.46 6.48 5.10
#